data_AF-A0A4R4I4P3-F1
#
_entry.id   AF-A0A4R4I4P3-F1
#
_cell.length_a   1.000
_cell.length_b   1.000
_cell.length_c   1.000
_cell.angle_alpha   90.00
_cell.angle_beta   90.00
_cell.angle_gamma   90.00
#
_symmetry.space_group_name_H-M   'P 1'
#
loop_
_entity.id
_entity.type
_entity.pdbx_description
1 polymer ?
#
loop_
_entity_poly.entity_id
_entity_poly.type
_entity_poly.pdbx_seq_one_letter_code
_entity_poly.pdbx_strand_id
1 'polypeptide(L)'
;MSKFILYISMIILGFIFIPSYANCLNIDSTNIESKTKDTLVFCYNCDTLRQTLVFQRIDDFKIDFELTSYNRLKNEIKRVNGIAENKYSSDYGSEMDFNEDGEMYLVVEYIYESEEVFLSFRFDKGYTKVNVEVADEVSPNNYCPLHSIKTLLKCKSS
;
A
#
# COMPACT_ATOMS: atom_id res chain seq x y z
N MET A 1 -37.59 9.53 56.36
CA MET A 1 -38.44 10.68 55.98
C MET A 1 -37.71 11.42 54.86
N SER A 2 -37.88 11.01 53.61
CA SER A 2 -38.71 11.66 52.57
C SER A 2 -38.53 13.18 52.45
N LYS A 3 -37.97 13.62 51.32
CA LYS A 3 -38.63 14.56 50.39
C LYS A 3 -38.05 14.37 48.97
N PHE A 4 -38.92 13.87 48.08
CA PHE A 4 -38.82 13.90 46.62
C PHE A 4 -39.06 15.33 46.09
N ILE A 5 -38.53 15.63 44.89
CA ILE A 5 -39.11 16.36 43.72
C ILE A 5 -37.90 16.70 42.79
N LEU A 6 -37.58 15.96 41.71
CA LEU A 6 -38.13 15.95 40.32
C LEU A 6 -38.04 17.27 39.53
N TYR A 7 -37.16 17.33 38.52
CA TYR A 7 -37.32 18.05 37.23
C TYR A 7 -36.22 17.55 36.26
N ILE A 8 -36.47 16.52 35.45
CA ILE A 8 -36.95 16.53 34.05
C ILE A 8 -35.93 17.08 33.03
N SER A 9 -35.40 16.12 32.25
CA SER A 9 -35.11 16.07 30.80
C SER A 9 -34.22 17.14 30.12
N MET A 10 -33.20 16.67 29.40
CA MET A 10 -33.26 16.45 27.95
C MET A 10 -32.01 15.70 27.48
N ILE A 11 -32.26 14.55 26.86
CA ILE A 11 -31.34 13.85 25.95
C ILE A 11 -31.00 14.84 24.82
N ILE A 12 -29.81 14.71 24.21
CA ILE A 12 -29.57 14.69 22.74
C ILE A 12 -28.12 15.08 22.42
N LEU A 13 -27.44 14.13 21.75
CA LEU A 13 -26.30 14.25 20.83
C LEU A 13 -25.02 14.88 21.41
N GLY A 14 -23.89 14.19 21.43
CA GLY A 14 -23.27 13.57 20.26
C GLY A 14 -21.88 14.20 20.10
N PHE A 15 -20.93 13.42 19.58
CA PHE A 15 -19.54 13.78 19.30
C PHE A 15 -18.57 13.63 20.47
N ILE A 16 -18.10 12.38 20.56
CA ILE A 16 -16.78 11.97 21.00
C ILE A 16 -15.75 13.00 20.54
N PHE A 17 -15.09 13.65 21.49
CA PHE A 17 -13.87 14.41 21.28
C PHE A 17 -12.82 13.49 20.67
N ILE A 18 -12.53 13.66 19.37
CA ILE A 18 -11.32 13.12 18.75
C ILE A 18 -10.21 14.14 19.01
N PRO A 19 -9.13 13.81 19.73
CA PRO A 19 -7.94 14.66 19.71
C PRO A 19 -7.35 14.60 18.30
N SER A 20 -7.42 15.73 17.61
CA SER A 20 -6.70 16.01 16.37
C SER A 20 -5.21 15.89 16.63
N TYR A 21 -4.61 14.76 16.23
CA TYR A 21 -3.16 14.67 16.09
C TYR A 21 -2.78 15.28 14.74
N ALA A 22 -2.76 16.60 14.69
CA ALA A 22 -1.96 17.34 13.73
C ALA A 22 -0.49 17.27 14.18
N ASN A 23 0.17 16.14 13.92
CA ASN A 23 1.62 16.11 13.86
C ASN A 23 2.01 16.41 12.41
N CYS A 24 2.00 17.69 12.07
CA CYS A 24 2.75 18.18 10.92
C CYS A 24 4.23 17.89 11.19
N LEU A 25 4.75 16.88 10.48
CA LEU A 25 6.17 16.63 10.34
C LEU A 25 6.84 17.93 9.89
N ASN A 26 7.64 18.52 10.78
CA ASN A 26 8.52 19.62 10.48
C ASN A 26 9.73 19.06 9.73
N ILE A 27 9.65 19.00 8.41
CA ILE A 27 10.78 18.69 7.54
C ILE A 27 11.40 20.03 7.17
N ASP A 28 12.58 20.28 7.75
CA ASP A 28 13.44 21.43 7.51
C ASP A 28 13.68 21.58 5.99
N SER A 29 13.10 22.62 5.41
CA SER A 29 12.90 22.77 3.97
C SER A 29 14.02 23.59 3.31
N THR A 30 15.28 23.35 3.67
CA THR A 30 16.41 24.06 3.06
C THR A 30 17.47 23.09 2.52
N ASN A 31 17.17 22.53 1.34
CA ASN A 31 18.03 21.93 0.31
C ASN A 31 17.44 20.64 -0.28
N ILE A 32 16.21 20.73 -0.81
CA ILE A 32 15.70 19.69 -1.71
C ILE A 32 15.47 20.38 -3.04
N GLU A 33 16.46 20.25 -3.94
CA GLU A 33 16.23 20.47 -5.36
C GLU A 33 14.97 19.70 -5.75
N SER A 34 14.00 20.45 -6.26
CA SER A 34 12.66 20.01 -6.60
C SER A 34 12.68 18.95 -7.71
N LYS A 35 12.86 17.70 -7.33
CA LYS A 35 12.17 16.57 -7.98
C LYS A 35 11.03 16.20 -7.06
N THR A 36 9.84 16.74 -7.29
CA THR A 36 8.60 16.15 -6.78
C THR A 36 8.59 14.71 -7.24
N LYS A 37 8.94 13.80 -6.34
CA LYS A 37 8.89 12.36 -6.60
C LYS A 37 7.42 12.03 -6.85
N ASP A 38 7.08 11.58 -8.06
CA ASP A 38 5.72 11.21 -8.42
C ASP A 38 5.25 10.08 -7.50
N THR A 39 4.44 10.44 -6.49
CA THR A 39 3.79 9.47 -5.62
C THR A 39 2.57 8.93 -6.34
N LEU A 40 2.55 7.63 -6.58
CA LEU A 40 1.43 6.90 -7.13
C LEU A 40 0.78 6.07 -6.02
N VAL A 41 -0.53 5.93 -6.10
CA VAL A 41 -1.29 5.10 -5.17
C VAL A 41 -2.08 4.09 -5.99
N PHE A 42 -1.96 2.82 -5.64
CA PHE A 42 -2.70 1.73 -6.24
C PHE A 42 -3.59 1.08 -5.18
N CYS A 43 -4.81 0.74 -5.57
CA CYS A 43 -5.86 0.28 -4.68
C CYS A 43 -6.46 -1.01 -5.22
N TYR A 44 -6.80 -1.91 -4.29
CA TYR A 44 -7.74 -3.00 -4.50
C TYR A 44 -8.75 -2.99 -3.35
N ASN A 45 -10.03 -3.20 -3.64
CA ASN A 45 -11.07 -3.23 -2.62
C ASN A 45 -12.21 -4.15 -3.03
N CYS A 46 -12.52 -5.11 -2.16
CA CYS A 46 -13.71 -5.95 -2.21
C CYS A 46 -14.27 -6.16 -0.79
N ASP A 47 -15.30 -6.99 -0.66
CA ASP A 47 -16.01 -7.20 0.61
C ASP A 47 -15.13 -7.84 1.70
N THR A 48 -14.09 -8.57 1.32
CA THR A 48 -13.23 -9.33 2.25
C THR A 48 -11.84 -8.74 2.42
N LEU A 49 -11.38 -7.95 1.45
CA LEU A 49 -9.99 -7.48 1.37
C LEU A 49 -9.92 -6.05 0.83
N ARG A 50 -9.11 -5.22 1.49
CA ARG A 50 -8.66 -3.94 0.94
C ARG A 50 -7.14 -3.92 0.91
N GLN A 51 -6.55 -3.55 -0.21
CA GLN A 51 -5.10 -3.33 -0.34
C GLN A 51 -4.81 -1.94 -0.87
N THR A 52 -3.69 -1.38 -0.42
CA THR A 52 -3.20 -0.09 -0.88
C THR A 52 -1.68 -0.16 -0.99
N LEU A 53 -1.17 0.14 -2.17
CA LEU A 53 0.26 0.33 -2.42
C LEU A 53 0.49 1.82 -2.62
N VAL A 54 1.27 2.42 -1.71
CA VAL A 54 1.87 3.73 -1.93
C VAL A 54 3.23 3.49 -2.56
N PHE A 55 3.48 4.16 -3.68
CA PHE A 55 4.65 4.00 -4.51
C PHE A 55 5.28 5.37 -4.72
N GLN A 56 6.57 5.51 -4.45
CA GLN A 56 7.31 6.74 -4.72
C GLN A 56 8.61 6.40 -5.45
N ARG A 57 8.77 6.91 -6.67
CA ARG A 57 10.00 6.72 -7.42
C ARG A 57 11.15 7.49 -6.76
N ILE A 58 12.27 6.82 -6.50
CA ILE A 58 13.52 7.44 -6.06
C ILE A 58 14.35 7.79 -7.31
N ASP A 59 14.56 6.79 -8.16
CA ASP A 59 15.23 6.88 -9.46
C ASP A 59 14.69 5.78 -10.40
N ASP A 60 15.34 5.56 -11.55
CA ASP A 60 14.87 4.56 -12.52
C ASP A 60 15.00 3.11 -12.00
N PHE A 61 15.89 2.88 -11.04
CA PHE A 61 16.22 1.58 -10.48
C PHE A 61 15.57 1.35 -9.13
N LYS A 62 15.15 2.39 -8.39
CA LYS A 62 14.68 2.25 -7.01
C LYS A 62 13.35 2.93 -6.77
N ILE A 63 12.53 2.26 -5.98
CA ILE A 63 11.25 2.77 -5.50
C ILE A 63 11.19 2.62 -3.98
N ASP A 64 10.63 3.63 -3.33
CA ASP A 64 10.15 3.54 -1.95
C ASP A 64 8.68 3.12 -1.99
N PHE A 65 8.29 2.17 -1.14
CA PHE A 65 6.94 1.65 -1.13
C PHE A 65 6.39 1.40 0.28
N GLU A 66 5.06 1.47 0.39
CA GLU A 66 4.30 0.89 1.49
C GLU A 66 3.10 0.10 0.93
N LEU A 67 3.08 -1.21 1.18
CA LEU A 67 1.96 -2.10 0.89
C LEU A 67 1.19 -2.39 2.17
N THR A 68 -0.04 -1.87 2.24
CA THR A 68 -0.99 -2.13 3.32
C THR A 68 -2.07 -3.09 2.85
N SER A 69 -2.36 -4.13 3.65
CA SER A 69 -3.47 -5.07 3.42
C SER A 69 -4.36 -5.15 4.66
N TYR A 70 -5.65 -4.93 4.46
CA TYR A 70 -6.69 -5.02 5.48
C TYR A 70 -7.61 -6.20 5.16
N ASN A 71 -7.54 -7.24 6.01
CA ASN A 71 -8.43 -8.38 5.97
C ASN A 71 -9.68 -8.04 6.80
N ARG A 72 -10.82 -7.84 6.11
CA ARG A 72 -12.09 -7.45 6.74
C ARG A 72 -12.73 -8.59 7.54
N LEU A 73 -12.46 -9.84 7.16
CA LEU A 73 -13.00 -11.02 7.83
C LEU A 73 -12.34 -11.25 9.20
N LYS A 74 -11.03 -10.98 9.29
CA LYS A 74 -10.24 -11.10 10.52
C LYS A 74 -10.13 -9.79 11.31
N ASN A 75 -10.55 -8.67 10.72
CA ASN A 75 -10.32 -7.33 11.23
C ASN A 75 -8.83 -7.06 11.53
N GLU A 76 -7.95 -7.47 10.60
CA GLU A 76 -6.49 -7.37 10.76
C GLU A 76 -5.87 -6.52 9.66
N ILE A 77 -4.90 -5.69 10.05
CA ILE A 77 -4.09 -4.90 9.12
C ILE A 77 -2.66 -5.41 9.15
N LYS A 78 -2.09 -5.61 7.96
CA LYS A 78 -0.70 -6.01 7.74
C LYS A 78 -0.05 -5.00 6.80
N ARG A 79 1.24 -4.72 7.05
CA ARG A 79 2.00 -3.71 6.31
C ARG A 79 3.40 -4.24 6.02
N VAL A 80 3.89 -3.92 4.83
CA VAL A 80 5.28 -4.09 4.43
C VAL A 80 5.71 -2.80 3.75
N ASN A 81 6.87 -2.28 4.11
CA ASN A 81 7.48 -1.12 3.46
C ASN A 81 8.97 -1.37 3.28
N GLY A 82 9.58 -0.60 2.38
CA GLY A 82 11.00 -0.70 2.10
C GLY A 82 11.35 -0.12 0.74
N ILE A 83 12.58 -0.41 0.31
CA ILE A 83 13.08 -0.01 -1.00
C ILE A 83 13.12 -1.22 -1.92
N ALA A 84 12.35 -1.20 -3.00
CA ALA A 84 12.41 -2.23 -4.03
C ALA A 84 13.29 -1.77 -5.20
N GLU A 85 14.03 -2.70 -5.78
CA GLU A 85 15.02 -2.42 -6.81
C GLU A 85 14.69 -3.12 -8.13
N ASN A 86 14.80 -2.41 -9.23
CA ASN A 86 14.79 -2.97 -10.58
C ASN A 86 16.21 -3.44 -10.91
N LYS A 87 16.55 -4.64 -10.42
CA LYS A 87 17.88 -5.25 -10.53
C LYS A 87 18.28 -5.59 -11.98
N TYR A 88 17.33 -5.62 -12.91
CA TYR A 88 17.51 -6.18 -14.25
C TYR A 88 17.42 -5.15 -15.40
N SER A 89 17.07 -3.90 -15.09
CA SER A 89 16.78 -2.84 -16.09
C SER A 89 17.90 -2.49 -17.07
N SER A 90 19.16 -2.82 -16.80
CA SER A 90 20.28 -2.52 -17.73
C SER A 90 20.69 -3.70 -18.62
N ASP A 91 20.49 -4.95 -18.20
CA ASP A 91 21.13 -6.12 -18.81
C ASP A 91 20.15 -7.18 -19.34
N TYR A 92 18.91 -7.19 -18.85
CA TYR A 92 17.89 -8.15 -19.27
C TYR A 92 16.68 -7.36 -19.81
N GLY A 93 16.16 -7.77 -20.97
CA GLY A 93 15.10 -7.06 -21.68
C GLY A 93 13.86 -6.77 -20.82
N SER A 94 12.94 -5.96 -21.34
CA SER A 94 11.67 -5.69 -20.65
C SER A 94 10.98 -6.98 -20.23
N GLU A 95 10.66 -7.09 -18.93
CA GLU A 95 9.89 -8.19 -18.40
C GLU A 95 8.50 -8.24 -19.05
N MET A 96 7.91 -9.43 -19.10
CA MET A 96 6.62 -9.66 -19.76
C MET A 96 5.63 -10.35 -18.83
N ASP A 97 4.36 -10.00 -18.99
CA ASP A 97 3.27 -10.58 -18.24
C ASP A 97 2.06 -10.82 -19.16
N PHE A 98 1.07 -11.58 -18.69
CA PHE A 98 -0.12 -11.94 -19.46
C PHE A 98 -1.38 -11.36 -18.83
N ASN A 99 -2.28 -10.80 -19.64
CA ASN A 99 -3.57 -10.34 -19.15
C ASN A 99 -4.55 -11.53 -18.99
N GLU A 100 -5.78 -11.25 -18.55
CA GLU A 100 -6.80 -12.28 -18.31
C GLU A 100 -7.18 -13.05 -19.59
N ASP A 101 -7.00 -12.43 -20.76
CA ASP A 101 -7.24 -13.01 -22.08
C ASP A 101 -6.02 -13.78 -22.63
N GLY A 102 -4.90 -13.80 -21.89
CA GLY A 102 -3.65 -14.44 -22.29
C GLY A 102 -2.79 -13.62 -23.26
N GLU A 103 -3.09 -12.34 -23.45
CA GLU A 103 -2.28 -11.44 -24.27
C GLU A 103 -1.06 -10.93 -23.49
N MET A 104 0.08 -10.92 -24.19
CA MET A 104 1.37 -10.51 -23.64
C MET A 104 1.50 -8.98 -23.59
N TYR A 105 2.02 -8.47 -22.48
CA TYR A 105 2.37 -7.05 -22.34
C TYR A 105 3.69 -6.88 -21.58
N LEU A 106 4.36 -5.75 -21.84
CA LEU A 106 5.61 -5.41 -21.18
C LEU A 106 5.37 -4.80 -19.80
N VAL A 107 6.21 -5.19 -18.84
CA VAL A 107 6.16 -4.70 -17.46
C VAL A 107 7.52 -4.15 -17.00
N VAL A 108 7.47 -3.30 -15.99
CA VAL A 108 8.63 -2.84 -15.22
C VAL A 108 8.57 -3.52 -13.87
N GLU A 109 9.59 -4.31 -13.54
CA GLU A 109 9.66 -5.07 -12.29
C GLU A 109 10.57 -4.39 -11.26
N TYR A 110 10.09 -4.30 -10.02
CA TYR A 110 10.89 -3.91 -8.85
C TYR A 110 10.80 -5.02 -7.80
N ILE A 111 11.94 -5.44 -7.28
CA ILE A 111 12.04 -6.55 -6.31
C ILE A 111 12.43 -6.00 -4.95
N TYR A 112 11.63 -6.32 -3.93
CA TYR A 112 11.99 -6.16 -2.53
C TYR A 112 12.28 -7.52 -1.93
N GLU A 113 13.45 -7.66 -1.32
CA GLU A 113 13.89 -8.90 -0.69
C GLU A 113 14.47 -8.58 0.67
N SER A 114 13.98 -9.30 1.67
CA SER A 114 14.45 -9.27 3.06
C SER A 114 14.52 -10.71 3.58
N GLU A 115 15.04 -10.91 4.79
CA GLU A 115 15.11 -12.24 5.40
C GLU A 115 13.72 -12.91 5.58
N GLU A 116 12.66 -12.11 5.66
CA GLU A 116 11.30 -12.59 5.97
C GLU A 116 10.36 -12.58 4.77
N VAL A 117 10.60 -11.72 3.78
CA VAL A 117 9.66 -11.54 2.66
C VAL A 117 10.38 -11.21 1.37
N PHE A 118 9.88 -11.81 0.29
CA PHE A 118 10.19 -11.47 -1.09
C PHE A 118 8.93 -10.95 -1.77
N LEU A 119 9.00 -9.75 -2.36
CA LEU A 119 7.93 -9.13 -3.13
C LEU A 119 8.47 -8.72 -4.50
N SER A 120 7.78 -9.13 -5.56
CA SER A 120 7.95 -8.56 -6.89
C SER A 120 6.77 -7.66 -7.23
N PHE A 121 7.07 -6.41 -7.61
CA PHE A 121 6.11 -5.42 -8.09
C PHE A 121 6.26 -5.25 -9.60
N ARG A 122 5.27 -5.72 -10.36
CA ARG A 122 5.29 -5.75 -11.83
C ARG A 122 4.28 -4.74 -12.35
N PHE A 123 4.77 -3.56 -12.74
CA PHE A 123 3.96 -2.45 -13.24
C PHE A 123 3.79 -2.54 -14.74
N ASP A 124 2.60 -2.22 -15.26
CA ASP A 124 2.46 -1.94 -16.69
C ASP A 124 3.25 -0.68 -17.07
N LYS A 125 3.63 -0.53 -18.35
CA LYS A 125 4.38 0.65 -18.82
C LYS A 125 3.70 1.99 -18.51
N GLY A 126 2.37 2.01 -18.40
CA GLY A 126 1.59 3.20 -18.08
C GLY A 126 1.51 3.52 -16.58
N TYR A 127 2.03 2.65 -15.70
CA TYR A 127 1.85 2.74 -14.24
C TYR A 127 0.38 2.93 -13.85
N THR A 128 -0.52 2.21 -14.52
CA THR A 128 -1.95 2.18 -14.27
C THR A 128 -2.38 0.94 -13.48
N LYS A 129 -1.57 -0.11 -13.53
CA LYS A 129 -1.79 -1.41 -12.92
C LYS A 129 -0.47 -1.92 -12.33
N VAL A 130 -0.56 -2.61 -11.20
CA VAL A 130 0.55 -3.35 -10.61
C VAL A 130 0.07 -4.74 -10.21
N ASN A 131 0.82 -5.74 -10.65
CA ASN A 131 0.74 -7.08 -10.12
C ASN A 131 1.80 -7.21 -9.03
N VAL A 132 1.39 -7.72 -7.87
CA VAL A 132 2.31 -8.00 -6.77
C VAL A 132 2.40 -9.51 -6.64
N GLU A 133 3.61 -10.04 -6.72
CA GLU A 133 3.89 -11.46 -6.58
C GLU A 133 4.69 -11.68 -5.28
N VAL A 134 4.35 -12.74 -4.55
CA VAL A 134 5.15 -13.22 -3.42
C VAL A 134 5.78 -14.53 -3.86
N ALA A 135 7.10 -14.63 -3.72
CA ALA A 135 7.77 -15.91 -3.85
C ALA A 135 7.58 -16.68 -2.54
N ASP A 136 6.83 -17.79 -2.58
CA ASP A 136 6.71 -18.74 -1.47
C ASP A 136 8.00 -19.56 -1.24
N GLU A 137 9.03 -19.37 -2.07
CA GLU A 137 10.18 -20.29 -2.19
C GLU A 137 11.55 -19.61 -2.07
N VAL A 138 12.01 -19.34 -0.84
CA VAL A 138 13.48 -19.36 -0.54
C VAL A 138 13.78 -20.00 0.82
N SER A 139 12.79 -20.08 1.71
CA SER A 139 12.76 -21.02 2.84
C SER A 139 11.30 -21.12 3.28
N PRO A 140 10.84 -22.24 3.88
CA PRO A 140 9.52 -22.28 4.50
C PRO A 140 9.56 -21.41 5.77
N ASN A 141 9.70 -20.10 5.60
CA ASN A 141 9.45 -19.13 6.64
C ASN A 141 7.94 -18.88 6.58
N ASN A 142 7.23 -19.28 7.63
CA ASN A 142 5.78 -19.29 7.76
C ASN A 142 5.11 -17.90 7.72
N TYR A 143 5.75 -16.89 7.15
CA TYR A 143 5.32 -15.50 7.22
C TYR A 143 5.42 -14.82 5.85
N CYS A 144 4.54 -15.16 4.92
CA CYS A 144 4.01 -14.09 4.07
C CYS A 144 3.16 -13.19 5.00
N PRO A 145 3.55 -11.94 5.28
CA PRO A 145 2.79 -11.09 6.21
C PRO A 145 1.40 -10.73 5.66
N LEU A 146 1.11 -11.02 4.39
CA LEU A 146 -0.13 -10.65 3.71
C LEU A 146 -1.02 -11.88 3.50
N HIS A 147 -2.26 -11.82 3.99
CA HIS A 147 -3.24 -12.92 3.89
C HIS A 147 -3.66 -13.24 2.44
N SER A 148 -3.49 -12.30 1.51
CA SER A 148 -3.78 -12.45 0.08
C SER A 148 -3.19 -11.26 -0.67
N ILE A 149 -2.85 -11.46 -1.95
CA ILE A 149 -2.36 -10.43 -2.85
C ILE A 149 -3.18 -10.44 -4.13
N LYS A 150 -3.52 -9.25 -4.62
CA LYS A 150 -4.31 -9.01 -5.83
C LYS A 150 -3.61 -7.99 -6.71
N THR A 151 -3.95 -8.01 -7.98
CA THR A 151 -3.69 -6.89 -8.90
C THR A 151 -4.29 -5.62 -8.34
N LEU A 152 -3.49 -4.56 -8.24
CA LEU A 152 -3.94 -3.23 -7.82
C LEU A 152 -4.02 -2.30 -9.03
N LEU A 153 -5.02 -1.43 -9.03
CA LEU A 153 -5.20 -0.42 -10.06
C LEU A 153 -4.91 0.96 -9.48
N LYS A 154 -4.38 1.87 -10.29
CA LYS A 154 -4.13 3.26 -9.89
C LYS A 154 -5.42 3.85 -9.33
N CYS A 155 -5.37 4.34 -8.10
CA CYS A 155 -6.56 4.93 -7.46
C CYS A 155 -6.96 6.17 -8.28
N LYS A 156 -8.26 6.34 -8.55
CA LYS A 156 -8.76 7.54 -9.21
C LYS A 156 -8.47 8.74 -8.29
N SER A 157 -7.75 9.73 -8.80
CA SER A 157 -7.68 11.05 -8.18
C SER A 157 -9.12 11.58 -8.11
N SER A 158 -9.57 11.91 -6.90
CA SER A 158 -10.89 12.53 -6.69
C SER A 158 -10.86 14.00 -7.06
#